data_AF-A0A812IQ13-F1
#
_entry.id   AF-A0A812IQ13-F1
#
_cell.length_a   1.000
_cell.length_b   1.000
_cell.length_c   1.000
_cell.angle_alpha   90.00
_cell.angle_beta   90.00
_cell.angle_gamma   90.00
#
_symmetry.space_group_name_H-M   'P 1'
#
loop_
_entity.id
_entity.type
_entity.pdbx_description
1 polymer ?
#
loop_
_entity_poly.entity_id
_entity_poly.type
_entity_poly.pdbx_seq_one_letter_code
_entity_poly.pdbx_strand_id
1 'polypeptide(L)'
;MFSMRFDSGEVEQKIRAVHRLLLRHNYEVRMVEAGAGDDFGDDPLRFLLDLKRNGGVMLAVCTAHYAEMTASRYSSHEELRYCHEHRIQVLPLRMDDIYPPEPPWGPSHPYDEMGRAEALVSLALPPSLPYVDCRGKTVEEIASGIAARLRRS
;
A
#
# COMPACT_ATOMS: atom_id res chain seq x y z
N MET A 1 -4.63 6.44 -3.48
CA MET A 1 -4.53 5.16 -4.20
C MET A 1 -4.22 4.06 -3.20
N PHE A 2 -4.82 2.88 -3.31
CA PHE A 2 -4.39 1.69 -2.57
C PHE A 2 -3.16 1.08 -3.22
N SER A 3 -2.11 0.90 -2.44
CA SER A 3 -0.89 0.15 -2.79
C SER A 3 -0.91 -1.14 -1.97
N MET A 4 -0.91 -2.29 -2.65
CA MET A 4 -0.95 -3.60 -2.00
C MET A 4 -0.32 -4.68 -2.85
N ARG A 5 -0.01 -5.81 -2.23
CA ARG A 5 0.26 -7.05 -2.97
C ARG A 5 -1.06 -7.66 -3.42
N PHE A 6 -1.14 -8.04 -4.69
CA PHE A 6 -2.30 -8.73 -5.27
C PHE A 6 -1.99 -10.23 -5.35
N ASP A 7 -2.53 -10.99 -4.40
CA ASP A 7 -2.30 -12.43 -4.22
C ASP A 7 -3.60 -13.25 -4.13
N SER A 8 -4.76 -12.61 -4.35
CA SER A 8 -6.11 -13.17 -4.20
C SER A 8 -6.45 -13.67 -2.78
N GLY A 9 -5.63 -13.34 -1.79
CA GLY A 9 -5.81 -13.71 -0.39
C GLY A 9 -6.90 -12.93 0.33
N GLU A 10 -7.12 -13.26 1.60
CA GLU A 10 -8.16 -12.64 2.43
C GLU A 10 -7.97 -11.13 2.58
N VAL A 11 -6.72 -10.66 2.71
CA VAL A 11 -6.38 -9.24 2.81
C VAL A 11 -6.81 -8.49 1.56
N GLU A 12 -6.48 -9.01 0.37
CA GLU A 12 -6.88 -8.40 -0.89
C GLU A 12 -8.42 -8.29 -0.98
N GLN A 13 -9.13 -9.39 -0.73
CA GLN A 13 -10.59 -9.42 -0.83
C GLN A 13 -11.24 -8.41 0.13
N LYS A 14 -10.72 -8.34 1.36
CA LYS A 14 -11.17 -7.39 2.38
C LYS A 14 -10.92 -5.95 1.95
N ILE A 15 -9.73 -5.64 1.43
CA ILE A 15 -9.39 -4.29 0.99
C ILE A 15 -10.16 -3.87 -0.28
N ARG A 16 -10.42 -4.80 -1.21
CA ARG A 16 -11.36 -4.55 -2.32
C ARG A 16 -12.76 -4.22 -1.82
N ALA A 17 -13.23 -4.89 -0.77
CA ALA A 17 -14.53 -4.56 -0.14
C ALA A 17 -14.52 -3.16 0.51
N VAL A 18 -13.43 -2.81 1.20
CA VAL A 18 -13.22 -1.46 1.77
C VAL A 18 -13.22 -0.40 0.67
N HIS A 19 -12.51 -0.64 -0.43
CA HIS A 19 -12.47 0.27 -1.59
C HIS A 19 -13.86 0.49 -2.18
N ARG A 20 -14.64 -0.57 -2.41
CA ARG A 20 -16.04 -0.45 -2.87
C ARG A 20 -16.93 0.32 -1.88
N LEU A 21 -16.70 0.18 -0.58
CA LEU A 21 -17.46 0.91 0.44
C LEU A 21 -17.10 2.39 0.44
N LEU A 22 -15.81 2.73 0.36
CA LEU A 22 -15.35 4.12 0.26
C LEU A 22 -15.87 4.81 -1.01
N LEU A 23 -15.88 4.12 -2.16
CA LEU A 23 -16.48 4.62 -3.39
C LEU A 23 -17.98 4.91 -3.23
N ARG A 24 -18.74 4.01 -2.60
CA ARG A 24 -20.17 4.22 -2.29
C ARG A 24 -20.43 5.43 -1.40
N HIS A 25 -19.44 5.86 -0.62
CA HIS A 25 -19.48 7.06 0.21
C HIS A 25 -18.84 8.29 -0.44
N ASN A 26 -18.64 8.27 -1.76
CA ASN A 26 -18.10 9.38 -2.56
C ASN A 26 -16.66 9.81 -2.19
N TYR A 27 -15.84 8.90 -1.67
CA TYR A 27 -14.40 9.15 -1.56
C TYR A 27 -13.72 8.92 -2.90
N GLU A 28 -12.85 9.84 -3.32
CA GLU A 28 -11.99 9.66 -4.49
C GLU A 28 -10.83 8.71 -4.15
N VAL A 29 -11.11 7.40 -4.13
CA VAL A 29 -10.11 6.36 -3.90
C VAL A 29 -9.92 5.50 -5.13
N ARG A 30 -8.66 5.29 -5.50
CA ARG A 30 -8.26 4.49 -6.66
C ARG A 30 -7.55 3.23 -6.22
N MET A 31 -7.78 2.14 -6.93
CA MET A 31 -7.14 0.84 -6.75
C MET A 31 -6.98 0.25 -8.14
N VAL A 32 -5.89 -0.48 -8.37
CA VAL A 32 -5.66 -1.13 -9.66
C VAL A 32 -6.58 -2.36 -9.76
N GLU A 33 -7.30 -2.47 -10.88
CA GLU A 33 -8.18 -3.59 -11.19
C GLU A 33 -7.38 -4.61 -12.03
N ALA A 34 -6.42 -5.28 -11.40
CA ALA A 34 -5.67 -6.38 -12.01
C ALA A 34 -5.61 -7.56 -11.04
N GLY A 35 -5.70 -8.77 -11.57
CA GLY A 35 -5.51 -10.02 -10.82
C GLY A 35 -4.03 -10.39 -10.71
N ALA A 36 -3.74 -11.42 -9.91
CA ALA A 36 -2.38 -11.95 -9.80
C ALA A 36 -1.89 -12.47 -11.17
N GLY A 37 -0.79 -11.91 -11.68
CA GLY A 37 -0.18 -12.31 -12.96
C GLY A 37 -0.61 -11.50 -14.18
N ASP A 38 -1.52 -10.54 -14.02
CA ASP A 38 -1.91 -9.63 -15.10
C ASP A 38 -0.88 -8.51 -15.31
N ASP A 39 -0.78 -8.01 -16.54
CA ASP A 39 -0.07 -6.77 -16.85
C ASP A 39 -0.91 -5.59 -16.36
N PHE A 40 -0.40 -4.84 -15.38
CA PHE A 40 -1.06 -3.68 -14.78
C PHE A 40 -1.13 -2.47 -15.75
N GLY A 41 -0.53 -2.56 -16.94
CA GLY A 41 -0.44 -1.47 -17.89
C GLY A 41 0.21 -0.23 -17.28
N ASP A 42 -0.29 0.95 -17.62
CA ASP A 42 0.22 2.23 -17.08
C ASP A 42 -0.64 2.80 -15.93
N ASP A 43 -1.66 2.07 -15.46
CA ASP A 43 -2.61 2.56 -14.45
C ASP A 43 -1.93 2.93 -13.11
N PRO A 44 -1.01 2.10 -12.55
CA PRO A 44 -0.25 2.49 -11.36
C PRO A 44 0.52 3.79 -11.56
N LEU A 45 1.17 3.98 -12.72
CA LEU A 45 1.92 5.19 -13.04
C LEU A 45 1.00 6.41 -13.10
N ARG A 46 -0.17 6.29 -13.73
CA ARG A 46 -1.15 7.38 -13.81
C ARG A 46 -1.67 7.77 -12.43
N PHE A 47 -1.94 6.79 -11.56
CA PHE A 47 -2.39 7.06 -10.21
C PHE A 47 -1.31 7.73 -9.36
N LEU A 48 -0.06 7.27 -9.44
CA LEU A 48 1.07 7.90 -8.76
C LEU A 48 1.32 9.33 -9.25
N LEU A 49 1.24 9.56 -10.56
CA LEU A 49 1.35 10.91 -11.14
C LEU A 49 0.24 11.82 -10.62
N ASP A 50 -0.99 11.33 -10.51
CA ASP A 50 -2.11 12.12 -10.01
C ASP A 50 -1.98 12.41 -8.52
N LEU A 51 -1.50 11.46 -7.70
CA LEU A 51 -1.17 11.72 -6.30
C LEU A 51 -0.15 12.86 -6.17
N LYS A 52 0.90 12.82 -6.99
CA LYS A 52 1.95 13.84 -7.01
C LYS A 52 1.42 15.21 -7.42
N ARG A 53 0.56 15.27 -8.45
CA ARG A 53 0.05 16.54 -9.00
C ARG A 53 -1.02 17.18 -8.12
N ASN A 54 -1.86 16.37 -7.49
CA ASN A 54 -3.06 16.83 -6.80
C ASN A 54 -2.92 16.77 -5.26
N GLY A 55 -1.75 16.41 -4.72
CA GLY A 55 -1.52 16.34 -3.27
C GLY A 55 -2.31 15.20 -2.60
N GLY A 56 -2.41 14.05 -3.26
CA GLY A 56 -3.15 12.90 -2.73
C GLY A 56 -2.35 12.06 -1.73
N VAL A 57 -3.04 11.09 -1.13
CA VAL A 57 -2.47 10.12 -0.18
C VAL A 57 -2.39 8.72 -0.80
N MET A 58 -1.24 8.07 -0.66
CA MET A 58 -1.11 6.62 -0.90
C MET A 58 -1.54 5.86 0.36
N LEU A 59 -2.46 4.91 0.20
CA LEU A 59 -2.92 4.00 1.23
C LEU A 59 -2.10 2.71 1.12
N ALA A 60 -1.08 2.55 1.96
CA ALA A 60 -0.19 1.39 1.95
C ALA A 60 -0.81 0.24 2.76
N VAL A 61 -1.18 -0.87 2.12
CA VAL A 61 -1.75 -2.05 2.77
C VAL A 61 -0.61 -2.90 3.34
N CYS A 62 -0.23 -2.62 4.57
CA CYS A 62 0.92 -3.20 5.23
C CYS A 62 0.62 -4.59 5.79
N THR A 63 0.80 -5.62 4.96
CA THR A 63 1.06 -7.00 5.42
C THR A 63 2.52 -7.14 5.87
N ALA A 64 2.87 -8.28 6.48
CA ALA A 64 4.22 -8.57 6.94
C ALA A 64 5.28 -8.41 5.84
N HIS A 65 4.94 -8.72 4.59
CA HIS A 65 5.84 -8.71 3.43
C HIS A 65 5.53 -7.57 2.44
N TYR A 66 4.83 -6.51 2.89
CA TYR A 66 4.60 -5.33 2.05
C TYR A 66 5.92 -4.68 1.60
N ALA A 67 5.94 -4.16 0.37
CA ALA A 67 7.12 -3.60 -0.29
C ALA A 67 8.27 -4.59 -0.59
N GLU A 68 7.97 -5.90 -0.59
CA GLU A 68 8.87 -6.93 -1.13
C GLU A 68 9.26 -6.61 -2.58
N MET A 69 10.56 -6.67 -2.87
CA MET A 69 11.07 -6.53 -4.23
C MET A 69 10.70 -7.76 -5.06
N THR A 70 10.10 -7.53 -6.21
CA THR A 70 9.73 -8.58 -7.17
C THR A 70 10.21 -8.20 -8.57
N ALA A 71 10.04 -9.08 -9.56
CA ALA A 71 10.30 -8.73 -10.96
C ALA A 71 9.35 -7.66 -11.52
N SER A 72 8.23 -7.37 -10.84
CA SER A 72 7.23 -6.41 -11.32
C SER A 72 7.70 -4.96 -11.13
N ARG A 73 7.70 -4.20 -12.24
CA ARG A 73 7.96 -2.75 -12.27
C ARG A 73 6.86 -1.93 -11.60
N TYR A 74 5.72 -2.55 -11.32
CA TYR A 74 4.56 -1.94 -10.68
C TYR A 74 4.24 -2.61 -9.34
N SER A 75 5.27 -3.12 -8.66
CA SER A 75 5.13 -3.70 -7.32
C SER A 75 4.92 -2.62 -6.26
N SER A 76 4.36 -3.01 -5.12
CA SER A 76 4.23 -2.12 -3.95
C SER A 76 5.58 -1.51 -3.49
N HIS A 77 6.70 -2.19 -3.75
CA HIS A 77 8.05 -1.64 -3.54
C HIS A 77 8.29 -0.38 -4.38
N GLU A 78 8.04 -0.46 -5.68
CA GLU A 78 8.24 0.65 -6.62
C GLU A 78 7.29 1.81 -6.34
N GLU A 79 6.04 1.51 -5.98
CA GLU A 79 5.05 2.53 -5.57
C GLU A 79 5.49 3.28 -4.30
N LEU A 80 5.95 2.55 -3.28
CA LEU A 80 6.46 3.14 -2.04
C LEU A 80 7.72 3.98 -2.29
N ARG A 81 8.63 3.48 -3.12
CA ARG A 81 9.86 4.17 -3.52
C ARG A 81 9.54 5.49 -4.22
N TYR A 82 8.62 5.46 -5.18
CA TYR A 82 8.14 6.66 -5.86
C TYR A 82 7.55 7.67 -4.88
N CYS A 83 6.71 7.23 -3.95
CA CYS A 83 6.12 8.11 -2.95
C CYS A 83 7.16 8.73 -2.02
N HIS A 84 8.15 7.96 -1.59
CA HIS A 84 9.26 8.47 -0.78
C HIS A 84 10.09 9.51 -1.52
N GLU A 85 10.55 9.20 -2.74
CA GLU A 85 11.37 10.09 -3.58
C GLU A 85 10.65 11.41 -3.91
N HIS A 86 9.32 11.37 -4.05
CA HIS A 86 8.51 12.55 -4.38
C HIS A 86 7.79 13.18 -3.19
N ARG A 87 8.05 12.72 -1.95
CA ARG A 87 7.42 13.22 -0.72
C ARG A 87 5.88 13.19 -0.79
N ILE A 88 5.32 12.18 -1.45
CA ILE A 88 3.89 11.92 -1.47
C ILE A 88 3.50 11.34 -0.12
N GLN A 89 2.39 11.81 0.45
CA GLN A 89 1.94 11.34 1.75
C GLN A 89 1.53 9.86 1.68
N VAL A 90 2.00 9.08 2.65
CA VAL A 90 1.62 7.68 2.82
C VAL A 90 0.84 7.53 4.11
N LEU A 91 -0.34 6.90 4.04
CA LEU A 91 -1.12 6.44 5.18
C LEU A 91 -1.02 4.91 5.25
N PRO A 92 -0.26 4.36 6.22
CA PRO A 92 -0.15 2.92 6.39
C PRO A 92 -1.44 2.33 6.98
N LEU A 93 -1.83 1.16 6.47
CA LEU A 93 -2.92 0.33 6.95
C LEU A 93 -2.31 -0.97 7.48
N ARG A 94 -2.19 -1.10 8.80
CA ARG A 94 -1.58 -2.28 9.42
C ARG A 94 -2.54 -3.46 9.36
N MET A 95 -2.21 -4.45 8.55
CA MET A 95 -3.01 -5.67 8.36
C MET A 95 -2.57 -6.82 9.27
N ASP A 96 -1.28 -6.88 9.59
CA ASP A 96 -0.66 -7.99 10.34
C ASP A 96 -0.02 -7.54 11.66
N ASP A 97 0.31 -8.53 12.50
CA ASP A 97 1.01 -8.31 13.77
C ASP A 97 2.44 -7.79 13.57
N ILE A 98 3.11 -8.18 12.48
CA ILE A 98 4.41 -7.65 12.08
C ILE A 98 4.20 -6.23 11.52
N TYR A 99 4.71 -5.25 12.25
CA TYR A 99 4.63 -3.83 11.86
C TYR A 99 5.76 -3.00 12.50
N PRO A 100 6.53 -2.20 11.72
CA PRO A 100 6.46 -2.04 10.27
C PRO A 100 6.65 -3.35 9.49
N PRO A 101 6.27 -3.41 8.20
CA PRO A 101 6.53 -4.59 7.37
C PRO A 101 8.00 -5.01 7.38
N GLU A 102 8.25 -6.30 7.34
CA GLU A 102 9.56 -6.94 7.26
C GLU A 102 9.63 -7.75 5.95
N PRO A 103 9.76 -7.08 4.78
CA PRO A 103 9.82 -7.78 3.50
C PRO A 103 11.02 -8.74 3.46
N PRO A 104 10.88 -9.95 2.88
CA PRO A 104 11.95 -10.92 2.84
C PRO A 104 13.13 -10.43 1.99
N TRP A 105 14.35 -10.75 2.43
CA TRP A 105 15.59 -10.45 1.73
C TRP A 105 16.68 -11.45 2.14
N GLY A 106 17.81 -11.44 1.43
CA GLY A 106 19.00 -12.24 1.79
C GLY A 106 19.64 -12.93 0.59
N PRO A 107 20.75 -13.66 0.78
CA PRO A 107 21.56 -14.21 -0.32
C PRO A 107 20.82 -15.14 -1.30
N SER A 108 19.68 -15.70 -0.88
CA SER A 108 18.83 -16.55 -1.69
C SER A 108 17.60 -15.84 -2.27
N HIS A 109 17.39 -14.57 -1.96
CA HIS A 109 16.24 -13.81 -2.45
C HIS A 109 16.50 -13.33 -3.88
N PRO A 110 15.62 -13.65 -4.85
CA PRO A 110 15.89 -13.43 -6.27
C PRO A 110 16.02 -11.96 -6.69
N TYR A 111 15.54 -11.03 -5.86
CA TYR A 111 15.47 -9.60 -6.20
C TYR A 111 16.04 -8.67 -5.13
N ASP A 112 16.41 -9.17 -3.95
CA ASP A 112 16.88 -8.34 -2.83
C ASP A 112 17.86 -9.08 -1.92
N GLU A 113 19.11 -9.14 -2.35
CA GLU A 113 20.18 -9.77 -1.58
C GLU A 113 20.64 -8.92 -0.38
N MET A 114 20.37 -7.61 -0.40
CA MET A 114 20.99 -6.63 0.50
C MET A 114 20.00 -5.96 1.47
N GLY A 115 18.72 -6.33 1.47
CA GLY A 115 17.71 -5.74 2.35
C GLY A 115 17.29 -4.33 1.95
N ARG A 116 17.28 -4.01 0.65
CA ARG A 116 16.86 -2.70 0.14
C ARG A 116 15.38 -2.43 0.40
N ALA A 117 14.54 -3.46 0.35
CA ALA A 117 13.11 -3.36 0.68
C ALA A 117 12.91 -2.94 2.14
N GLU A 118 13.61 -3.59 3.07
CA GLU A 118 13.55 -3.28 4.50
C GLU A 118 14.07 -1.86 4.79
N ALA A 119 15.17 -1.47 4.15
CA ALA A 119 15.71 -0.12 4.27
C ALA A 119 14.70 0.95 3.79
N LEU A 120 14.02 0.69 2.66
CA LEU A 120 12.97 1.59 2.15
C LEU A 120 11.79 1.67 3.12
N VAL A 121 11.31 0.55 3.66
CA VAL A 121 10.24 0.53 4.66
C VAL A 121 10.64 1.36 5.88
N SER A 122 11.86 1.20 6.39
CA SER A 122 12.34 1.95 7.55
C SER A 122 12.36 3.47 7.32
N LEU A 123 12.62 3.92 6.09
CA LEU A 123 12.65 5.33 5.71
C LEU A 123 11.25 5.89 5.42
N ALA A 124 10.41 5.14 4.72
CA ALA A 124 9.11 5.60 4.24
C ALA A 124 7.98 5.35 5.24
N LEU A 125 8.11 4.35 6.11
CA LEU A 125 7.13 3.93 7.11
C LEU A 125 7.79 3.80 8.50
N PRO A 126 8.41 4.88 9.03
CA PRO A 126 9.06 4.81 10.34
C PRO A 126 8.04 4.50 11.45
N PRO A 127 8.45 3.90 12.58
CA PRO A 127 7.54 3.54 13.67
C PRO A 127 6.70 4.70 14.24
N SER A 128 7.17 5.95 14.06
CA SER A 128 6.46 7.16 14.46
C SER A 128 5.36 7.61 13.49
N LEU A 129 5.28 7.02 12.29
CA LEU A 129 4.31 7.41 11.28
C LEU A 129 2.89 6.98 11.71
N PRO A 130 1.90 7.88 11.76
CA PRO A 130 0.54 7.49 12.13
C PRO A 130 -0.07 6.52 11.12
N TYR A 131 -0.60 5.40 11.61
CA TYR A 131 -1.25 4.37 10.80
C TYR A 131 -2.71 4.14 11.20
N VAL A 132 -3.45 3.37 10.40
CA VAL A 132 -4.73 2.77 10.75
C VAL A 132 -4.49 1.31 11.11
N ASP A 133 -4.78 0.91 12.35
CA ASP A 133 -4.74 -0.50 12.74
C ASP A 133 -5.98 -1.20 12.18
N CYS A 134 -5.82 -2.19 11.30
CA CYS A 134 -6.91 -2.91 10.64
C CYS A 134 -7.11 -4.33 11.20
N ARG A 135 -6.25 -4.77 12.12
CA ARG A 135 -6.32 -6.11 12.70
C ARG A 135 -7.63 -6.30 13.46
N GLY A 136 -8.28 -7.44 13.22
CA GLY A 136 -9.56 -7.78 13.84
C GLY A 136 -10.75 -6.89 13.45
N LYS A 137 -10.55 -5.88 12.58
CA LYS A 137 -11.61 -4.93 12.21
C LYS A 137 -12.46 -5.41 11.04
N THR A 138 -13.71 -4.97 11.02
CA THR A 138 -14.62 -5.16 9.88
C THR A 138 -14.29 -4.21 8.74
N VAL A 139 -14.91 -4.43 7.57
CA VAL A 139 -14.76 -3.56 6.39
C VAL A 139 -15.21 -2.12 6.71
N GLU A 140 -16.30 -1.97 7.45
CA GLU A 140 -16.88 -0.68 7.85
C GLU A 140 -15.95 0.08 8.80
N GLU A 141 -15.37 -0.63 9.77
CA GLU A 141 -14.44 -0.04 10.74
C GLU A 141 -13.15 0.42 10.07
N ILE A 142 -12.62 -0.36 9.12
CA ILE A 142 -11.44 0.02 8.34
C ILE A 142 -11.77 1.25 7.48
N ALA A 143 -12.88 1.23 6.73
CA ALA A 143 -13.29 2.35 5.90
C ALA A 143 -13.50 3.64 6.71
N SER A 144 -14.11 3.54 7.89
CA SER A 144 -14.28 4.65 8.83
C SER A 144 -12.93 5.19 9.34
N GLY A 145 -12.00 4.30 9.69
CA GLY A 145 -10.64 4.67 10.10
C GLY A 145 -9.86 5.41 9.02
N ILE A 146 -9.96 4.95 7.76
CA ILE A 146 -9.36 5.62 6.60
C ILE A 146 -10.00 7.00 6.39
N ALA A 147 -11.34 7.06 6.33
CA ALA A 147 -12.09 8.29 6.16
C ALA A 147 -11.74 9.35 7.21
N ALA A 148 -11.60 8.96 8.48
CA ALA A 148 -11.23 9.86 9.56
C ALA A 148 -9.84 10.47 9.38
N ARG A 149 -8.91 9.76 8.74
CA ARG A 149 -7.57 10.27 8.44
C ARG A 149 -7.53 11.13 7.18
N LEU A 150 -8.26 10.75 6.12
CA LEU A 150 -8.34 11.52 4.88
C LEU A 150 -9.03 12.88 5.04
N ARG A 151 -9.91 13.05 6.04
CA ARG A 151 -10.52 14.35 6.36
C ARG A 151 -9.61 15.30 7.14
N ARG A 152 -8.48 14.80 7.68
CA ARG A 152 -7.55 15.56 8.52
C ARG A 152 -6.26 15.93 7.78
N SER A 153 -6.06 15.41 6.57
CA SER A 153 -4.93 15.67 5.69
C SER A 153 -5.19 16.86 4.77
#